data_AF-A0A6G6KEE4-F1
#
_entry.id   AF-A0A6G6KEE4-F1
#
_cell.length_a   1.000
_cell.length_b   1.000
_cell.length_c   1.000
_cell.angle_alpha   90.00
_cell.angle_beta   90.00
_cell.angle_gamma   90.00
#
_symmetry.space_group_name_H-M   'P 1'
#
loop_
_entity.id
_entity.type
_entity.pdbx_description
1 polymer ?
#
loop_
_entity_poly.entity_id
_entity_poly.type
_entity_poly.pdbx_seq_one_letter_code
_entity_poly.pdbx_strand_id
1 'polypeptide(L)' 'MIAPSEIKQMTLPEKLELLEAVWSEIASDPDQVEVPQWHKDILDERQRAFEEGRDKAIDWEEAKRQIEKAIR' A
#
# COMPACT_ATOMS: atom_id res chain seq x y z
N MET A 1 1.60 23.47 9.09
CA MET A 1 2.71 22.50 8.92
C MET A 1 2.82 21.74 10.23
N ILE A 2 2.71 20.41 10.21
CA ILE A 2 2.84 19.60 11.43
C ILE A 2 4.33 19.46 11.72
N ALA A 3 4.79 19.98 12.86
CA ALA A 3 6.18 19.93 13.25
C ALA A 3 6.54 18.51 13.77
N PRO A 4 7.76 18.01 13.51
CA PRO A 4 8.19 16.71 14.03
C PRO A 4 8.13 16.60 15.56
N SER A 5 8.25 17.72 16.28
CA SER A 5 8.10 17.80 17.74
C SER A 5 6.67 17.53 18.21
N GLU A 6 5.66 17.89 17.43
CA GLU A 6 4.25 17.65 17.74
C GLU A 6 3.92 16.17 17.58
N ILE A 7 4.39 15.54 16.49
CA ILE A 7 4.24 14.10 16.27
C ILE A 7 4.92 13.30 17.38
N LYS A 8 6.09 13.73 17.88
CA LYS A 8 6.80 13.03 18.97
C LYS A 8 5.98 12.94 20.26
N GLN A 9 5.13 13.94 20.54
CA GLN A 9 4.31 13.99 21.75
C GLN A 9 3.05 13.13 21.65
N MET A 10 2.63 12.75 20.44
CA MET A 10 1.48 11.87 20.22
C MET A 10 1.74 10.45 20.71
N THR A 11 0.70 9.87 21.29
CA THR A 11 0.58 8.43 21.53
C THR A 11 0.57 7.66 20.21
N LEU A 12 0.78 6.34 20.26
CA LEU A 12 0.73 5.50 19.05
C LEU A 12 -0.65 5.55 18.36
N PRO A 13 -1.80 5.45 19.07
CA PRO A 13 -3.11 5.57 18.42
C PRO A 13 -3.30 6.90 17.68
N GLU A 14 -2.92 8.03 18.29
CA GLU A 14 -3.02 9.36 17.66
C GLU A 14 -2.16 9.47 16.40
N LYS A 15 -0.97 8.85 16.40
CA LYS A 15 -0.11 8.79 15.21
C LYS A 15 -0.74 7.98 14.08
N LEU A 16 -1.38 6.86 14.42
CA LEU A 16 -2.06 6.00 13.45
C LEU A 16 -3.27 6.72 12.85
N GLU A 17 -4.08 7.38 13.69
CA GLU A 17 -5.23 8.16 13.22
C GLU A 17 -4.79 9.33 12.31
N LEU A 18 -3.72 10.04 12.67
CA LEU A 18 -3.14 11.08 11.81
C LEU A 18 -2.67 10.51 10.47
N LEU A 19 -1.97 9.36 10.49
CA LEU A 19 -1.51 8.69 9.28
C LEU A 19 -2.68 8.32 8.38
N GLU A 20 -3.74 7.72 8.94
CA GLU A 20 -4.95 7.35 8.21
C GLU A 20 -5.66 8.56 7.61
N ALA A 21 -5.81 9.65 8.37
CA ALA A 21 -6.44 10.87 7.89
C ALA A 21 -5.66 11.50 6.73
N VAL A 22 -4.34 11.60 6.86
CA VAL A 22 -3.47 12.12 5.78
C VAL A 22 -3.53 11.21 4.56
N TRP A 23 -3.48 9.89 4.75
CA TRP A 23 -3.54 8.94 3.64
C TRP A 23 -4.89 8.98 2.93
N SER A 24 -5.99 9.09 3.68
CA SER A 24 -7.35 9.22 3.15
C SER A 24 -7.51 10.49 2.29
N GLU A 25 -6.95 11.61 2.74
CA GLU A 25 -7.00 12.86 1.98
C GLU A 25 -6.21 12.74 0.67
N ILE A 26 -4.98 12.22 0.71
CA ILE A 26 -4.14 12.02 -0.50
C ILE A 26 -4.84 11.07 -1.48
N ALA A 27 -5.45 9.99 -0.97
CA ALA A 27 -6.14 9.01 -1.79
C ALA A 27 -7.44 9.55 -2.43
N SER A 28 -7.99 10.66 -1.93
CA SER A 28 -9.22 11.26 -2.45
C SER A 28 -9.02 11.97 -3.79
N ASP A 29 -7.79 12.39 -4.11
CA ASP A 29 -7.42 13.01 -5.39
C ASP A 29 -6.20 12.30 -5.99
N PRO A 30 -6.39 11.12 -6.60
CA PRO A 30 -5.30 10.28 -7.09
C PRO A 30 -4.49 10.92 -8.21
N ASP A 31 -5.05 11.91 -8.91
CA ASP A 31 -4.38 12.60 -10.02
C ASP A 31 -3.26 13.56 -9.54
N GLN A 32 -3.23 13.91 -8.24
CA GLN A 32 -2.14 14.72 -7.67
C GLN A 32 -0.85 13.92 -7.46
N VAL A 33 -0.91 12.59 -7.50
CA VAL A 33 0.26 11.74 -7.29
C VAL A 33 0.70 11.17 -8.63
N GLU A 34 1.78 11.73 -9.18
CA GLU A 34 2.40 11.18 -10.38
C GLU A 34 2.88 9.74 -10.14
N VAL A 35 2.25 8.79 -10.83
CA VAL A 35 2.65 7.39 -10.80
C VAL A 35 3.78 7.18 -11.83
N PRO A 36 5.00 6.81 -11.41
CA PRO A 36 6.09 6.53 -12.33
C PRO A 36 5.72 5.46 -13.35
N GLN A 37 6.18 5.60 -14.59
CA GLN A 37 5.81 4.67 -15.67
C GLN A 37 6.16 3.22 -15.32
N TRP A 38 7.30 2.99 -14.67
CA TRP A 38 7.72 1.64 -14.27
C TRP A 38 6.77 0.97 -13.27
N HIS A 39 6.02 1.73 -12.45
CA HIS A 39 4.97 1.14 -11.61
C HIS A 39 3.84 0.58 -12.49
N LYS A 40 3.42 1.34 -13.50
CA LYS A 40 2.35 0.92 -14.43
C LYS A 40 2.78 -0.30 -15.23
N ASP A 41 4.02 -0.30 -15.72
CA ASP A 41 4.55 -1.41 -16.52
C ASP A 41 4.52 -2.74 -15.74
N ILE A 42 4.87 -2.72 -14.45
CA ILE A 42 4.79 -3.91 -13.58
C ILE A 42 3.34 -4.37 -13.38
N LEU A 43 2.41 -3.44 -13.18
CA LEU A 43 0.99 -3.78 -13.02
C LEU A 43 0.43 -4.40 -14.30
N ASP A 44 0.75 -3.82 -15.45
CA ASP A 44 0.34 -4.32 -16.76
C ASP A 44 0.94 -5.70 -17.06
N GLU A 45 2.20 -5.93 -16.68
CA GLU A 45 2.85 -7.24 -16.82
C GLU A 45 2.14 -8.30 -15.97
N ARG A 46 1.86 -8.00 -14.71
CA ARG A 46 1.16 -8.92 -13.79
C ARG A 46 -0.28 -9.19 -14.23
N GLN A 47 -0.97 -8.16 -14.72
CA GLN A 47 -2.31 -8.30 -15.26
C GLN A 47 -2.32 -9.25 -16.47
N ARG A 48 -1.39 -9.05 -17.43
CA ARG A 48 -1.24 -9.96 -18.58
C ARG A 48 -0.90 -11.39 -18.14
N ALA A 49 0.01 -11.56 -17.19
CA ALA A 49 0.35 -12.88 -16.66
C ALA A 49 -0.86 -13.59 -16.03
N PHE A 50 -1.72 -12.86 -15.33
CA PHE A 50 -2.95 -13.40 -14.76
C PHE A 50 -3.96 -13.79 -15.85
N GLU A 51 -4.18 -12.92 -16.86
CA GLU A 51 -5.08 -13.18 -17.98
C GLU A 51 -4.62 -14.38 -18.84
N GLU A 52 -3.31 -14.54 -19.01
CA GLU A 52 -2.69 -15.67 -19.71
C GLU A 52 -2.65 -16.96 -18.84
N GLY A 53 -3.07 -16.89 -17.58
CA GLY A 53 -3.07 -18.02 -16.65
C GLY A 53 -1.69 -18.42 -16.13
N ARG A 54 -0.67 -17.60 -16.35
CA ARG A 54 0.68 -17.76 -15.78
C ARG A 54 0.70 -17.46 -14.28
N ASP A 55 -0.08 -16.46 -13.86
CA ASP A 55 -0.31 -16.13 -12.46
C ASP A 55 -1.71 -16.53 -12.00
N LYS A 56 -1.85 -16.85 -10.71
CA LYS A 56 -3.13 -17.19 -10.09
C LYS A 56 -3.37 -16.31 -8.88
N ALA A 57 -4.60 -15.84 -8.75
CA ALA A 57 -5.07 -15.20 -7.54
C ALA A 57 -5.17 -16.27 -6.44
N ILE A 58 -4.73 -15.91 -5.24
CA ILE A 58 -4.90 -16.71 -4.03
C ILE A 58 -5.75 -15.92 -3.05
N ASP A 59 -6.40 -16.65 -2.15
CA ASP A 59 -7.11 -16.04 -1.04
C ASP A 59 -6.14 -15.20 -0.18
N TRP A 60 -6.65 -14.07 0.36
CA TRP A 60 -5.81 -13.14 1.11
C TRP A 60 -5.27 -13.73 2.42
N GLU A 61 -6.06 -14.56 3.10
CA GLU A 61 -5.60 -15.23 4.32
C GLU A 61 -4.57 -16.32 3.99
N GLU A 62 -4.67 -16.95 2.82
CA GLU A 62 -3.61 -17.83 2.32
C GLU A 62 -2.32 -17.07 2.01
N ALA A 63 -2.40 -15.91 1.35
CA ALA A 63 -1.25 -15.07 1.08
C ALA A 63 -0.52 -14.67 2.36
N LYS A 64 -1.25 -14.22 3.40
CA LYS A 64 -0.67 -13.88 4.71
C LYS A 64 0.06 -15.06 5.33
N ARG A 65 -0.56 -16.24 5.36
CA ARG A 65 0.08 -17.47 5.91
C ARG A 65 1.38 -17.81 5.19
N GLN A 66 1.41 -17.68 3.85
CA GLN A 66 2.62 -17.93 3.08
C GLN A 66 3.73 -16.92 3.39
N ILE A 67 3.39 -15.64 3.50
CA ILE A 67 4.33 -14.56 3.86
C ILE A 67 4.89 -14.79 5.28
N GLU A 68 4.03 -15.06 6.26
CA GLU A 68 4.45 -15.35 7.64
C GLU A 68 5.41 -16.55 7.69
N LYS A 69 5.11 -17.60 6.91
CA LYS A 69 5.98 -18.78 6.81
C LYS A 69 7.32 -18.47 6.15
N ALA A 70 7.38 -17.57 5.18
CA ALA A 70 8.60 -17.23 4.45
C ALA A 70 9.54 -16.30 5.23
N ILE A 71 9.01 -15.52 6.18
CA ILE A 71 9.78 -14.57 6.99
C ILE A 71 10.34 -15.22 8.27
N ARG A 72 9.87 -16.42 8.62
CA ARG A 72 10.28 -17.17 9.83
C ARG A 72 11.40 -18.17 9.54
#